data_AF-U6DV21-F1
#
_entry.id   AF-U6DV21-F1
#
_cell.length_a   1.000
_cell.length_b   1.000
_cell.length_c   1.000
_cell.angle_alpha   90.00
_cell.angle_beta   90.00
_cell.angle_gamma   90.00
#
_symmetry.space_group_name_H-M   'P 1'
#
loop_
_entity.id
_entity.type
_entity.pdbx_description
1 polymer ?
#
loop_
_entity_poly.entity_id
_entity_poly.type
_entity_poly.pdbx_seq_one_letter_code
_entity_poly.pdbx_strand_id
1 'polypeptide(L)'
;MLNEEHSCKSVCYFRNLSILPESTLFRLDQEEKTCDIDTPLGNLSKLMENTCVSQKLRDLIIDFREPQFTSYLSSVLPYDAKDTVACILKGM
;
A
#
# COMPACT_ATOMS: atom_id res chain seq x y z
N MET A 1 -40.33 -31.16 -6.85
CA MET A 1 -40.27 -29.71 -7.13
C MET A 1 -38.88 -29.25 -6.78
N LEU A 2 -38.28 -28.46 -7.67
CA LEU A 2 -36.84 -28.26 -7.87
C LEU A 2 -36.13 -27.72 -6.62
N ASN A 3 -35.04 -28.37 -6.21
CA ASN A 3 -34.06 -27.77 -5.30
C ASN A 3 -33.10 -26.93 -6.16
N GLU A 4 -33.17 -25.61 -6.04
CA GLU A 4 -32.22 -24.69 -6.68
C GLU A 4 -30.87 -24.79 -5.99
N GLU A 5 -29.91 -25.49 -6.61
CA GLU A 5 -28.50 -25.40 -6.24
C GLU A 5 -27.95 -24.06 -6.74
N HIS A 6 -27.87 -23.08 -5.85
CA HIS A 6 -27.18 -21.82 -6.11
C HIS A 6 -25.66 -22.10 -6.22
N SER A 7 -25.20 -22.36 -7.44
CA SER A 7 -23.78 -22.48 -7.78
C SER A 7 -23.11 -21.10 -7.72
N CYS A 8 -22.55 -20.76 -6.56
CA CYS A 8 -21.71 -19.58 -6.42
C CYS A 8 -20.32 -19.88 -7.00
N LYS A 9 -20.05 -19.42 -8.23
CA LYS A 9 -18.74 -19.58 -8.87
C LYS A 9 -17.75 -18.60 -8.25
N SER A 10 -16.88 -19.08 -7.36
CA SER A 10 -15.74 -18.31 -6.85
C SER A 10 -14.55 -18.43 -7.81
N VAL A 11 -13.93 -17.31 -8.19
CA VAL A 11 -12.76 -17.25 -9.08
C VAL A 11 -11.53 -16.85 -8.28
N CYS A 12 -10.66 -17.81 -7.95
CA CYS A 12 -9.34 -17.59 -7.35
C CYS A 12 -8.28 -18.24 -8.25
N TYR A 13 -7.33 -17.46 -8.78
CA TYR A 13 -6.31 -17.96 -9.71
C TYR A 13 -4.94 -17.33 -9.46
N PHE A 14 -3.93 -18.17 -9.23
CA PHE A 14 -2.51 -17.81 -9.33
C PHE A 14 -1.70 -18.72 -10.28
N ARG A 15 -2.25 -19.88 -10.69
CA ARG A 15 -1.60 -20.84 -11.61
C ARG A 15 -2.63 -21.54 -12.50
N ASN A 16 -2.17 -22.07 -13.64
CA ASN A 16 -2.99 -22.85 -14.56
C ASN A 16 -3.31 -24.24 -13.97
N LEU A 17 -4.60 -24.58 -13.90
CA LEU A 17 -5.10 -25.84 -13.35
C LEU A 17 -5.60 -26.83 -14.43
N SER A 18 -5.44 -26.53 -15.73
CA SER A 18 -5.94 -27.34 -16.85
C SER A 18 -5.24 -28.70 -17.00
N ILE A 19 -4.18 -28.93 -16.24
CA ILE A 19 -3.47 -30.21 -16.17
C ILE A 19 -4.25 -31.20 -15.30
N LEU A 20 -5.13 -30.71 -14.42
CA LEU A 20 -5.96 -31.55 -13.55
C LEU A 20 -7.22 -32.02 -14.29
N PRO A 21 -7.67 -33.27 -14.07
CA PRO A 21 -8.91 -33.77 -14.65
C PRO A 21 -10.12 -32.94 -14.23
N GLU A 22 -11.12 -32.80 -15.11
CA GLU A 22 -12.35 -32.05 -14.81
C GLU A 22 -13.15 -32.64 -13.63
N SER A 23 -12.95 -33.92 -13.31
CA SER A 23 -13.57 -34.59 -12.16
C SER A 23 -12.92 -34.26 -10.81
N THR A 24 -11.90 -33.41 -10.79
CA THR A 24 -11.19 -33.02 -9.55
C THR A 24 -12.08 -32.11 -8.70
N LEU A 25 -12.35 -32.50 -7.45
CA LEU A 25 -13.06 -31.66 -6.49
C LEU A 25 -12.08 -30.73 -5.78
N PHE A 26 -12.37 -29.43 -5.80
CA PHE A 26 -11.56 -28.40 -5.13
C PHE A 26 -12.23 -27.92 -3.84
N ARG A 27 -11.41 -27.68 -2.81
CA ARG A 27 -11.82 -26.98 -1.59
C ARG A 27 -11.09 -25.63 -1.55
N LEU A 28 -11.84 -24.55 -1.39
CA LEU A 28 -11.30 -23.24 -1.07
C LEU A 28 -11.21 -23.13 0.45
N ASP A 29 -10.01 -22.84 0.93
CA ASP A 29 -9.76 -22.56 2.34
C ASP A 29 -9.19 -21.13 2.43
N GLN A 30 -9.52 -20.42 3.50
CA GLN A 30 -9.02 -19.07 3.70
C GLN A 30 -7.61 -19.16 4.27
N GLU A 31 -6.66 -18.43 3.66
CA GLU A 31 -5.33 -18.33 4.24
C GLU A 31 -5.43 -17.70 5.64
N GLU A 32 -4.98 -18.44 6.66
CA GLU A 32 -4.91 -17.93 8.02
C GLU A 32 -3.99 -16.72 8.05
N LYS A 33 -4.34 -15.69 8.82
CA LYS A 33 -3.61 -14.43 8.85
C LYS A 33 -2.23 -14.65 9.44
N THR A 34 -1.23 -14.86 8.59
CA THR A 34 0.17 -14.89 8.98
C THR A 34 0.59 -13.47 9.34
N CYS A 35 1.17 -13.29 10.54
CA CYS A 35 1.81 -12.04 10.91
C CYS A 35 3.14 -11.94 10.13
N ASP A 36 3.09 -11.40 8.93
CA ASP A 36 4.28 -11.09 8.14
C ASP A 36 5.09 -9.97 8.82
N ILE A 37 6.29 -10.31 9.28
CA ILE A 37 7.26 -9.37 9.86
C ILE A 37 8.39 -9.02 8.90
N ASP A 38 8.46 -9.68 7.73
CA ASP A 38 9.55 -9.51 6.78
C ASP A 38 9.58 -8.08 6.24
N THR A 39 8.39 -7.54 5.93
CA THR A 39 8.27 -6.16 5.45
C THR A 39 8.72 -5.13 6.50
N PRO A 40 8.22 -5.13 7.76
CA PRO A 40 8.74 -4.27 8.82
C PRO A 40 10.25 -4.42 9.08
N LEU A 41 10.77 -5.64 9.10
CA LEU A 41 12.20 -5.90 9.32
C LEU A 41 13.05 -5.39 8.15
N GLY A 42 12.58 -5.56 6.91
CA GLY A 42 13.21 -4.98 5.72
C GLY A 42 13.25 -3.45 5.78
N ASN A 43 12.16 -2.83 6.22
CA ASN A 43 12.10 -1.37 6.41
C ASN A 43 13.08 -0.89 7.49
N LEU A 44 13.19 -1.61 8.61
CA LEU A 44 14.18 -1.30 9.65
C LEU A 44 15.61 -1.47 9.13
N SER A 45 15.89 -2.55 8.40
CA SER A 45 17.19 -2.77 7.76
C SER A 45 17.56 -1.59 6.85
N LYS A 46 16.63 -1.18 5.98
CA LYS A 46 16.81 -0.03 5.08
C LYS A 46 16.98 1.29 5.84
N LEU A 47 16.26 1.48 6.95
CA LEU A 47 16.40 2.65 7.82
C LEU A 47 17.78 2.72 8.49
N MET A 48 18.43 1.57 8.73
CA MET A 48 19.77 1.51 9.33
C MET A 48 20.90 1.66 8.31
N GLU A 49 20.63 1.68 7.00
CA GLU A 49 21.66 1.89 5.99
C GLU A 49 22.36 3.24 6.14
N ASN A 50 23.63 3.31 5.73
CA ASN A 50 24.44 4.53 5.76
C ASN A 50 24.20 5.41 4.52
N THR A 51 22.93 5.72 4.25
CA THR A 51 22.53 6.64 3.18
C THR A 51 22.07 7.98 3.74
N CYS A 52 22.15 9.04 2.93
CA CYS A 52 21.67 10.37 3.34
C CYS A 52 20.16 10.36 3.68
N VAL A 53 19.36 9.61 2.92
CA VAL A 53 17.92 9.49 3.16
C VAL A 53 17.64 8.80 4.50
N SER A 54 18.31 7.68 4.76
CA SER A 54 18.16 6.95 6.01
C SER A 54 18.63 7.77 7.21
N GLN A 55 19.75 8.50 7.09
CA GLN A 55 20.18 9.43 8.15
C GLN A 55 19.12 10.51 8.43
N LYS A 56 18.56 11.15 7.39
CA LYS A 56 17.51 12.17 7.56
C LYS A 56 16.26 11.61 8.25
N LEU A 57 15.90 10.36 7.95
CA LEU A 57 14.79 9.69 8.62
C LEU A 57 15.11 9.37 10.07
N ARG A 58 16.33 8.92 10.39
CA ARG A 58 16.77 8.70 11.77
C ARG A 58 16.75 9.99 12.58
N ASP A 59 17.30 11.08 12.05
CA ASP A 59 17.25 12.40 12.69
C ASP A 59 15.80 12.79 13.05
N LEU A 60 14.86 12.61 12.11
CA LEU A 60 13.48 13.05 12.27
C LEU A 60 12.64 12.13 13.19
N ILE A 61 12.83 10.82 13.09
CA ILE A 61 11.93 9.82 13.70
C ILE A 61 12.51 9.25 15.00
N ILE A 62 13.83 9.07 15.07
CA ILE A 62 14.52 8.49 16.24
C ILE A 62 15.02 9.60 17.15
N ASP A 63 15.71 10.59 16.59
CA ASP A 63 16.29 11.70 17.36
C ASP A 63 15.30 12.86 17.55
N PHE A 64 14.08 12.73 17.01
CA PHE A 64 12.99 13.71 17.12
C PHE A 64 13.39 15.15 16.75
N ARG A 65 14.27 15.30 15.76
CA ARG A 65 14.66 16.60 15.22
C ARG A 65 13.43 17.35 14.71
N GLU A 66 13.27 18.60 15.14
CA GLU A 66 12.09 19.41 14.80
C GLU A 66 11.96 19.62 13.27
N PRO A 67 10.81 19.24 12.66
CA PRO A 67 10.56 19.47 11.25
C PRO A 67 10.46 20.97 10.94
N GLN A 68 11.02 21.38 9.79
CA GLN A 68 11.08 22.78 9.38
C GLN A 68 9.95 23.09 8.41
N PHE A 69 9.24 24.19 8.66
CA PHE A 69 8.13 24.65 7.83
C PHE A 69 8.43 26.02 7.23
N THR A 70 8.03 26.23 5.97
CA THR A 70 8.09 27.52 5.31
C THR A 70 6.83 28.33 5.60
N SER A 71 6.98 29.65 5.78
CA SER A 71 5.90 30.52 6.25
C SER A 71 4.73 30.68 5.27
N TYR A 72 4.99 30.67 3.95
CA TYR A 72 3.98 30.97 2.94
C TYR A 72 4.00 30.00 1.77
N LEU A 73 2.82 29.55 1.36
CA LEU A 73 2.64 28.63 0.23
C LEU A 73 2.86 29.35 -1.12
N SER A 74 2.56 30.65 -1.17
CA SER A 74 2.69 31.49 -2.38
C SER A 74 4.12 31.64 -2.89
N SER A 75 5.12 31.41 -2.03
CA SER A 75 6.55 31.41 -2.38
C SER A 75 7.08 30.03 -2.79
N VAL A 76 6.30 28.96 -2.64
CA VAL A 76 6.72 27.57 -2.89
C VAL A 76 6.06 26.99 -4.13
N LEU A 77 4.82 27.39 -4.41
CA LEU A 77 4.08 26.87 -5.56
C LEU A 77 4.59 27.46 -6.89
N PRO A 78 4.81 26.61 -7.92
CA PRO A 78 4.98 27.05 -9.30
C PRO A 78 3.85 27.99 -9.73
N TYR A 79 4.16 29.01 -10.55
CA TYR A 79 3.21 30.06 -10.91
C TYR A 79 1.93 29.52 -11.55
N ASP A 80 2.10 28.57 -12.47
CA ASP A 80 1.04 27.87 -13.21
C ASP A 80 0.15 26.97 -12.33
N ALA A 81 0.62 26.57 -11.15
CA ALA A 81 -0.14 25.73 -10.22
C ALA A 81 -0.97 26.54 -9.21
N LYS A 82 -0.72 27.86 -9.06
CA LYS A 82 -1.33 28.68 -8.00
C LYS A 82 -2.85 28.74 -8.09
N ASP A 83 -3.38 28.95 -9.29
CA ASP A 83 -4.82 29.07 -9.49
C ASP A 83 -5.54 27.74 -9.24
N THR A 84 -4.98 26.63 -9.73
CA THR A 84 -5.50 25.28 -9.47
C THR A 84 -5.53 24.96 -7.99
N VAL A 85 -4.44 25.23 -7.26
CA VAL A 85 -4.40 25.00 -5.80
C VAL A 85 -5.40 25.91 -5.09
N ALA A 86 -5.56 27.16 -5.53
CA ALA A 86 -6.56 28.05 -4.96
C ALA A 86 -7.99 27.53 -5.17
N CYS A 87 -8.30 26.95 -6.34
CA CYS A 87 -9.59 26.30 -6.58
C CYS A 87 -9.81 25.10 -5.65
N ILE A 88 -8.81 24.25 -5.45
CA ILE A 88 -8.88 23.11 -4.52
C ILE A 88 -9.10 23.59 -3.08
N LEU A 89 -8.33 24.59 -2.63
CA LEU A 89 -8.44 25.14 -1.27
C LEU A 89 -9.77 25.85 -1.01
N LYS A 90 -10.43 26.36 -2.07
CA LYS A 90 -11.79 26.90 -2.00
C LYS A 90 -12.87 25.82 -1.93
N GLY A 91 -12.51 24.55 -2.12
CA GLY A 91 -13.43 23.41 -2.13
C GLY A 91 -14.03 23.09 -3.50
N MET A 92 -13.50 23.71 -4.57
CA MET A 92 -14.11 23.83 -5.91
C MET A 92 -15.43 24.59 -5.91
#